data_AF-A0A1H7B6J5-F1
#
_entry.id   AF-A0A1H7B6J5-F1
#
_cell.length_a   1.000
_cell.length_b   1.000
_cell.length_c   1.000
_cell.angle_alpha   90.00
_cell.angle_beta   90.00
_cell.angle_gamma   90.00
#
_symmetry.space_group_name_H-M   'P 1'
#
loop_
_entity.id
_entity.type
_entity.pdbx_description
1 polymer ?
#
loop_
_entity_poly.entity_id
_entity_poly.type
_entity_poly.pdbx_seq_one_letter_code
_entity_poly.pdbx_strand_id
1 'polypeptide(L)'
;MKTSIRSIRFETTESGPLRPNEDRVHDVRITRDGVIIHEIIAIDDAGGIFHQKDEYEIDPDQSAAFLESLLTDFRVNQWKTDFGSPVLEGRTYEVTIRYDDGSVQHSRGTVDLPPGGQEIREAVRQLAAFKQEAWIF
;
A
#
# COMPACT_ATOMS: atom_id res chain seq x y z
N MET A 1 17.19 17.78 -11.52
CA MET A 1 16.66 16.46 -11.88
C MET A 1 15.18 16.45 -11.57
N LYS A 2 14.36 15.82 -12.41
CA LYS A 2 12.94 15.62 -12.11
C LYS A 2 12.87 14.48 -11.10
N THR A 3 12.30 14.72 -9.92
CA THR A 3 12.16 13.69 -8.89
C THR A 3 11.05 12.72 -9.31
N SER A 4 11.40 11.46 -9.53
CA SER A 4 10.49 10.35 -9.85
C SER A 4 10.41 9.37 -8.69
N ILE A 5 9.27 8.69 -8.57
CA ILE A 5 9.05 7.67 -7.52
C ILE A 5 9.72 6.37 -7.97
N ARG A 6 10.66 5.85 -7.18
CA ARG A 6 11.25 4.53 -7.39
C ARG A 6 10.30 3.41 -6.98
N SER A 7 9.60 3.60 -5.86
CA SER A 7 8.65 2.62 -5.34
C SER A 7 7.67 3.27 -4.37
N ILE A 8 6.48 2.69 -4.28
CA ILE A 8 5.52 2.96 -3.21
C ILE A 8 5.21 1.66 -2.46
N ARG A 9 4.99 1.78 -1.15
CA ARG A 9 4.57 0.70 -0.26
C ARG A 9 3.34 1.15 0.50
N PHE A 10 2.30 0.34 0.50
CA PHE A 10 1.10 0.49 1.31
C PHE A 10 1.10 -0.65 2.34
N GLU A 11 1.15 -0.32 3.62
CA GLU A 11 1.04 -1.28 4.71
C GLU A 11 -0.25 -0.97 5.47
N THR A 12 -1.23 -1.87 5.44
CA THR A 12 -2.47 -1.76 6.21
C THR A 12 -2.45 -2.82 7.31
N THR A 13 -2.68 -2.39 8.54
CA THR A 13 -2.65 -3.24 9.74
C THR A 13 -3.98 -3.15 10.49
N GLU A 14 -4.52 -4.31 10.85
CA GLU A 14 -5.62 -4.45 11.79
C GLU A 14 -5.08 -4.64 13.22
N SER A 15 -5.71 -3.99 14.19
CA SER A 15 -5.33 -4.00 15.61
C SER A 15 -6.47 -4.55 16.44
N GLY A 16 -6.13 -5.24 17.53
CA GLY A 16 -7.09 -5.94 18.39
C GLY A 16 -7.08 -7.46 18.19
N PRO A 17 -8.01 -8.18 18.84
CA PRO A 17 -8.15 -9.62 18.69
C PRO A 17 -8.71 -9.96 17.31
N LEU A 18 -8.05 -10.90 16.62
CA LEU A 18 -8.49 -11.43 15.33
C LEU A 18 -9.09 -12.83 15.51
N ARG A 19 -10.05 -13.16 14.65
CA ARG A 19 -10.55 -14.53 14.49
C ARG A 19 -9.59 -15.33 13.61
N PRO A 20 -9.66 -16.68 13.66
CA PRO A 20 -8.96 -17.50 12.70
C PRO A 20 -9.31 -17.13 11.25
N ASN A 21 -8.29 -17.12 10.40
CA ASN A 21 -8.30 -16.70 9.00
C ASN A 21 -8.64 -15.21 8.75
N GLU A 22 -8.58 -14.35 9.77
CA GLU A 22 -8.60 -12.90 9.55
C GLU A 22 -7.18 -12.38 9.29
N ASP A 23 -7.03 -11.58 8.25
CA ASP A 23 -5.74 -10.96 7.94
C ASP A 23 -5.42 -9.86 8.96
N ARG A 24 -4.17 -9.86 9.41
CA ARG A 24 -3.59 -8.88 10.33
C ARG A 24 -2.93 -7.74 9.58
N VAL A 25 -2.17 -8.07 8.54
CA VAL A 25 -1.40 -7.11 7.75
C VAL A 25 -1.53 -7.45 6.28
N HIS A 26 -1.71 -6.41 5.47
CA HIS A 26 -1.44 -6.44 4.04
C HIS A 26 -0.34 -5.44 3.74
N ASP A 27 0.72 -5.88 3.09
CA ASP A 27 1.77 -5.02 2.53
C ASP A 27 1.76 -5.17 1.02
N VAL A 28 1.51 -4.06 0.32
CA VAL A 28 1.62 -3.99 -1.13
C VAL A 28 2.72 -3.02 -1.51
N ARG A 29 3.75 -3.55 -2.16
CA ARG A 29 4.87 -2.77 -2.68
C ARG A 29 4.86 -2.82 -4.19
N ILE A 30 4.94 -1.64 -4.81
CA ILE A 30 4.99 -1.48 -6.26
C ILE A 30 6.29 -0.76 -6.60
N THR A 31 7.08 -1.34 -7.48
CA THR A 31 8.36 -0.81 -7.92
C THR A 31 8.31 -0.36 -9.37
N ARG A 32 9.09 0.66 -9.70
CA ARG A 32 9.14 1.27 -11.05
C ARG A 32 9.56 0.31 -12.16
N ASP A 33 10.29 -0.76 -11.82
CA ASP A 33 10.74 -1.82 -12.74
C ASP A 33 9.68 -2.91 -12.98
N GLY A 34 8.45 -2.73 -12.50
CA GLY A 34 7.33 -3.61 -12.84
C GLY A 34 7.12 -4.77 -11.86
N VAL A 35 7.72 -4.74 -10.66
CA VAL A 35 7.46 -5.75 -9.64
C VAL A 35 6.42 -5.25 -8.64
N ILE A 36 5.42 -6.09 -8.37
CA ILE A 36 4.47 -5.91 -7.29
C ILE A 36 4.64 -7.06 -6.30
N ILE A 37 4.85 -6.72 -5.03
CA ILE A 37 4.91 -7.68 -3.94
C ILE A 37 3.67 -7.47 -3.08
N HIS A 38 2.90 -8.53 -2.83
CA HIS A 38 1.78 -8.55 -1.89
C HIS A 38 2.10 -9.55 -0.77
N GLU A 39 2.34 -9.05 0.43
CA GLU A 39 2.55 -9.86 1.62
C GLU A 39 1.31 -9.77 2.52
N ILE A 40 0.84 -10.93 2.99
CA ILE A 40 -0.28 -11.06 3.91
C ILE A 40 0.20 -11.78 5.16
N ILE A 41 -0.07 -11.21 6.32
CA ILE A 41 0.10 -11.86 7.61
C ILE A 41 -1.30 -12.06 8.17
N ALA A 42 -1.67 -13.30 8.51
CA ALA A 42 -2.98 -13.65 9.05
C ALA A 42 -2.85 -14.57 10.26
N ILE A 43 -3.96 -14.80 10.97
CA ILE A 43 -4.05 -15.84 12.00
C ILE A 43 -4.58 -17.13 11.36
N ASP A 44 -3.95 -18.27 11.59
CA ASP A 44 -4.41 -19.57 11.11
C ASP A 44 -5.53 -20.17 12.00
N ASP A 45 -6.11 -21.29 11.55
CA ASP A 45 -7.15 -22.05 12.28
C ASP A 45 -6.76 -22.49 13.69
N ALA A 46 -5.46 -22.66 13.96
CA ALA A 46 -4.92 -23.06 15.25
C ALA A 46 -4.56 -21.86 16.14
N GLY A 47 -4.77 -20.62 15.68
CA GLY A 47 -4.36 -19.39 16.36
C GLY A 47 -2.87 -19.06 16.17
N GLY A 48 -2.19 -19.73 15.24
CA GLY A 48 -0.82 -19.43 14.81
C GLY A 48 -0.76 -18.29 13.80
N ILE A 49 0.45 -17.87 13.44
CA ILE A 49 0.67 -16.82 12.42
C ILE A 49 0.92 -17.49 11.07
N PHE A 50 0.09 -17.15 10.09
CA PHE A 50 0.27 -17.47 8.69
C PHE A 50 0.92 -16.29 7.96
N HIS A 51 1.86 -16.57 7.05
CA HIS A 51 2.50 -15.57 6.21
C HIS A 51 2.50 -16.05 4.76
N GLN A 52 1.95 -15.22 3.88
CA GLN A 52 1.91 -15.43 2.45
C GLN A 52 2.59 -14.27 1.75
N LYS A 53 3.37 -14.59 0.71
CA LYS A 53 4.01 -13.62 -0.17
C LYS A 53 3.75 -14.01 -1.61
N ASP A 54 3.11 -13.12 -2.34
CA ASP A 54 2.93 -13.23 -3.77
C ASP A 54 3.70 -12.13 -4.49
N GLU A 55 4.31 -12.51 -5.60
CA GLU A 55 5.04 -11.60 -6.49
C GLU A 55 4.35 -11.61 -7.86
N TYR A 56 4.17 -10.42 -8.41
CA TYR A 56 3.55 -10.21 -9.71
C TYR A 56 4.49 -9.35 -10.56
N GLU A 57 4.68 -9.76 -11.80
CA GLU A 57 5.40 -8.98 -12.81
C GLU A 57 4.38 -8.32 -13.74
N ILE A 58 4.54 -7.01 -13.91
CA ILE A 58 3.76 -6.19 -14.83
C ILE A 58 4.69 -5.45 -15.79
N ASP A 59 4.14 -4.85 -16.84
CA ASP A 59 4.91 -4.02 -17.76
C ASP A 59 5.59 -2.87 -16.98
N PRO A 60 6.93 -2.72 -17.04
CA PRO A 60 7.63 -1.61 -16.38
C PRO A 60 7.11 -0.23 -16.79
N ASP A 61 6.67 -0.06 -18.03
CA ASP A 61 6.11 1.21 -18.50
C ASP A 61 4.74 1.48 -17.85
N GLN A 62 3.93 0.43 -17.65
CA GLN A 62 2.66 0.52 -16.92
C GLN A 62 2.90 0.89 -15.45
N SER A 63 3.88 0.26 -14.78
CA SER A 63 4.24 0.59 -13.40
C SER A 63 4.76 2.02 -13.29
N ALA A 64 5.68 2.40 -14.17
CA ALA A 64 6.24 3.75 -14.20
C ALA A 64 5.15 4.81 -14.41
N ALA A 65 4.18 4.57 -15.29
CA ALA A 65 3.04 5.45 -15.53
C ALA A 65 2.14 5.59 -14.30
N PHE A 66 1.82 4.49 -13.61
CA PHE A 66 1.09 4.54 -12.34
C PHE A 66 1.84 5.38 -11.29
N LEU A 67 3.15 5.16 -11.15
CA LEU A 67 3.95 5.92 -10.19
C LEU A 67 4.09 7.41 -10.56
N GLU A 68 4.07 7.78 -11.84
CA GLU A 68 4.02 9.18 -12.24
C GLU A 68 2.64 9.80 -11.96
N SER A 69 1.55 9.06 -12.14
CA SER A 69 0.20 9.58 -11.85
C SER A 69 0.01 9.91 -10.36
N LEU A 70 0.69 9.19 -9.47
CA LEU A 70 0.78 9.55 -8.05
C LEU A 70 1.31 10.97 -7.83
N LEU A 71 2.29 11.41 -8.62
CA LEU A 71 2.84 12.77 -8.53
C LEU A 71 1.98 13.80 -9.26
N THR A 72 1.48 13.49 -10.44
CA THR A 72 0.78 14.47 -11.29
C THR A 72 -0.67 14.66 -10.88
N ASP A 73 -1.37 13.56 -10.64
CA ASP A 73 -2.83 13.53 -10.52
C ASP A 73 -3.23 13.54 -9.04
N PHE A 74 -2.57 12.71 -8.23
CA PHE A 74 -2.88 12.56 -6.80
C PHE A 74 -2.02 13.44 -5.89
N ARG A 75 -0.93 14.01 -6.44
CA ARG A 75 0.00 14.91 -5.74
C ARG A 75 0.45 14.36 -4.39
N VAL A 76 0.88 13.09 -4.37
CA VAL A 76 1.32 12.41 -3.14
C VAL A 76 2.48 13.12 -2.45
N ASN A 77 3.28 13.90 -3.18
CA ASN A 77 4.35 14.74 -2.65
C ASN A 77 3.86 15.92 -1.78
N GLN A 78 2.55 16.22 -1.81
CA GLN A 78 1.91 17.24 -0.99
C GLN A 78 1.15 16.65 0.20
N TRP A 79 1.13 15.32 0.33
CA TRP A 79 0.47 14.67 1.45
C TRP A 79 1.11 15.06 2.77
N LYS A 80 0.27 15.25 3.79
CA LYS A 80 0.72 15.39 5.17
C LYS A 80 1.29 14.07 5.67
N THR A 81 2.08 14.15 6.74
CA THR A 81 2.65 12.98 7.40
C THR A 81 1.60 12.16 8.16
N ASP A 82 0.49 12.77 8.58
CA ASP A 82 -0.51 12.12 9.43
C ASP A 82 -1.96 12.48 9.05
N PHE A 83 -2.69 11.50 8.55
CA PHE A 83 -4.12 11.49 8.25
C PHE A 83 -4.97 10.88 9.37
N GLY A 84 -4.37 10.55 10.52
CA GLY A 84 -5.05 9.92 11.64
C GLY A 84 -6.29 10.66 12.11
N SER A 85 -7.34 9.89 12.35
CA SER A 85 -8.58 10.31 12.97
C SER A 85 -8.55 9.94 14.47
N PRO A 86 -9.15 10.73 15.37
CA PRO A 86 -9.24 10.38 16.80
C PRO A 86 -10.12 9.16 17.07
N VAL A 87 -10.80 8.62 16.06
CA VAL A 87 -11.60 7.41 16.16
C VAL A 87 -10.67 6.19 16.23
N LEU A 88 -10.77 5.43 17.33
CA LEU A 88 -10.09 4.15 17.52
C LEU A 88 -10.84 3.05 16.77
N GLU A 89 -10.74 3.03 15.45
CA GLU A 89 -11.03 1.81 14.69
C GLU A 89 -9.70 1.09 14.51
N GLY A 90 -9.64 -0.20 14.83
CA GLY A 90 -8.41 -0.99 14.90
C GLY A 90 -7.56 -0.99 13.62
N ARG A 91 -8.00 -0.38 12.53
CA ARG A 91 -7.26 -0.30 11.28
C ARG A 91 -6.36 0.94 11.22
N THR A 92 -5.13 0.73 10.80
CA THR A 92 -4.15 1.77 10.51
C THR A 92 -3.49 1.49 9.16
N TYR A 93 -3.09 2.53 8.45
CA TYR A 93 -2.26 2.38 7.25
C TYR A 93 -1.02 3.26 7.31
N GLU A 94 0.04 2.79 6.67
CA GLU A 94 1.24 3.56 6.37
C GLU A 94 1.54 3.48 4.87
N VAL A 95 1.86 4.62 4.28
CA VAL A 95 2.35 4.75 2.92
C VAL A 95 3.80 5.23 2.96
N THR A 96 4.69 4.43 2.39
CA THR A 96 6.10 4.79 2.21
C THR A 96 6.38 5.00 0.72
N ILE A 97 6.84 6.19 0.35
CA ILE A 97 7.25 6.53 -1.02
C ILE A 97 8.76 6.72 -1.03
N ARG A 98 9.45 6.00 -1.91
CA ARG A 98 10.90 6.18 -2.15
C ARG A 98 11.11 6.83 -3.50
N TYR A 99 11.95 7.84 -3.55
CA TYR A 99 12.27 8.59 -4.76
C TYR A 99 13.64 8.17 -5.33
N ASP A 100 13.88 8.46 -6.60
CA ASP A 100 15.14 8.12 -7.27
C ASP A 100 16.36 8.91 -6.75
N ASP A 101 16.12 10.06 -6.13
CA ASP A 101 17.17 10.84 -5.44
C ASP A 101 17.55 10.25 -4.06
N GLY A 102 16.92 9.14 -3.67
CA GLY A 102 17.14 8.45 -2.40
C GLY A 102 16.31 9.01 -1.24
N SER A 103 15.54 10.09 -1.44
CA SER A 103 14.64 10.60 -0.41
C SER A 103 13.46 9.64 -0.17
N VAL A 104 12.91 9.70 1.05
CA VAL A 104 11.80 8.87 1.49
C VAL A 104 10.75 9.74 2.16
N GLN A 105 9.49 9.52 1.81
CA GLN A 105 8.33 10.15 2.42
C GLN A 105 7.47 9.09 3.09
N HIS A 106 7.00 9.40 4.30
CA HIS A 106 6.07 8.58 5.07
C HIS A 106 4.79 9.37 5.33
N SER A 107 3.65 8.72 5.12
CA SER A 107 2.33 9.20 5.50
C SER A 107 1.59 8.07 6.20
N ARG A 108 0.99 8.34 7.36
CA ARG A 108 0.17 7.37 8.09
C ARG A 108 -1.27 7.85 8.21
N GLY A 109 -2.19 6.92 8.45
CA GLY A 109 -3.57 7.25 8.80
C GLY A 109 -4.29 6.10 9.47
N THR A 110 -5.56 6.33 9.79
CA THR A 110 -6.44 5.33 10.40
C THR A 110 -7.63 5.05 9.49
N VAL A 111 -8.78 5.66 9.76
CA VAL A 111 -10.02 5.47 8.99
C VAL A 111 -10.08 6.40 7.79
N ASP A 112 -9.61 7.65 7.96
CA ASP A 112 -9.72 8.66 6.92
C ASP A 112 -8.70 8.39 5.81
N LEU A 113 -9.20 8.27 4.57
CA LEU A 113 -8.36 8.08 3.39
C LEU A 113 -7.56 9.35 3.08
N PRO A 114 -6.35 9.23 2.51
CA PRO A 114 -5.68 10.39 1.94
C PRO A 114 -6.46 10.89 0.71
N PRO A 115 -6.23 12.13 0.25
CA PRO A 115 -6.82 12.64 -0.98
C PRO A 115 -6.59 11.69 -2.16
N GLY A 116 -7.67 11.29 -2.84
CA GLY A 116 -7.60 10.32 -3.95
C GLY A 116 -7.39 8.87 -3.54
N GLY A 117 -7.46 8.53 -2.25
CA GLY A 117 -7.15 7.19 -1.75
C GLY A 117 -8.03 6.08 -2.33
N GLN A 118 -9.31 6.37 -2.61
CA GLN A 118 -10.19 5.39 -3.25
C GLN A 118 -9.76 5.11 -4.68
N GLU A 119 -9.43 6.15 -5.45
CA GLU A 119 -8.97 6.05 -6.82
C GLU A 119 -7.61 5.37 -6.92
N ILE A 120 -6.70 5.64 -5.98
CA ILE A 120 -5.40 4.95 -5.88
C ILE A 120 -5.63 3.46 -5.60
N ARG A 121 -6.50 3.10 -4.66
CA ARG A 121 -6.84 1.71 -4.36
C ARG A 121 -7.33 0.98 -5.60
N GLU A 122 -8.26 1.57 -6.34
CA GLU A 122 -8.79 0.97 -7.57
C GLU A 122 -7.72 0.88 -8.67
N ALA A 123 -6.87 1.90 -8.82
CA ALA A 123 -5.76 1.86 -9.76
C ALA A 123 -4.78 0.73 -9.43
N VAL A 124 -4.43 0.52 -8.16
CA VAL A 124 -3.57 -0.58 -7.72
C VAL A 124 -4.18 -1.94 -8.06
N ARG A 125 -5.48 -2.13 -7.79
CA ARG A 125 -6.20 -3.37 -8.11
C ARG A 125 -6.20 -3.72 -9.60
N GLN A 126 -6.09 -2.72 -10.46
CA GLN A 126 -6.03 -2.89 -11.91
C GLN A 126 -4.63 -3.20 -12.44
N LEU A 127 -3.57 -3.04 -11.62
CA LEU A 127 -2.20 -3.33 -12.05
C LEU A 127 -1.94 -4.82 -12.23
N ALA A 128 -2.50 -5.67 -11.36
CA ALA A 128 -2.27 -7.11 -11.39
C ALA A 128 -3.53 -7.88 -11.02
N ALA A 129 -3.63 -9.12 -11.50
CA ALA A 129 -4.64 -10.07 -11.07
C ALA A 129 -4.23 -10.69 -9.72
N PHE A 130 -4.40 -9.94 -8.62
CA PHE A 130 -4.04 -10.40 -7.29
C PHE A 130 -4.79 -11.68 -6.92
N LYS A 131 -4.08 -12.63 -6.30
CA LYS A 131 -4.68 -13.89 -5.81
C LYS A 131 -5.66 -13.66 -4.67
N GLN A 132 -5.42 -12.63 -3.87
CA GLN A 132 -6.28 -12.14 -2.80
C GLN A 132 -6.42 -10.62 -2.92
N GLU A 133 -7.59 -10.09 -2.58
CA GLU A 133 -7.84 -8.65 -2.64
C GLU A 133 -6.87 -7.89 -1.72
N ALA A 134 -6.03 -7.05 -2.32
CA ALA A 134 -5.11 -6.20 -1.58
C ALA A 134 -5.85 -5.13 -0.75
N TRP A 135 -5.56 -5.08 0.55
CA TRP A 135 -6.02 -3.99 1.41
C TRP A 135 -5.09 -2.79 1.24
N ILE A 136 -5.62 -1.73 0.63
CA ILE A 136 -4.93 -0.46 0.44
C ILE A 136 -5.77 0.62 1.12
N PHE A 137 -5.20 1.22 2.17
CA PHE A 137 -5.83 2.13 3.14
C PHE A 137 -6.83 1.44 4.07
#